data_AF-A0A094G5B1-F1
#
_entry.id   AF-A0A094G5B1-F1
#
_cell.length_a   1.000
_cell.length_b   1.000
_cell.length_c   1.000
_cell.angle_alpha   90.00
_cell.angle_beta   90.00
_cell.angle_gamma   90.00
#
_symmetry.space_group_name_H-M   'P 1'
#
loop_
_entity.id
_entity.type
_entity.pdbx_description
1 polymer ?
#
loop_
_entity_poly.entity_id
_entity_poly.type
_entity_poly.pdbx_seq_one_letter_code
_entity_poly.pdbx_strand_id
1 'polypeptide(L)'
;MEATANGTLAWSIEKSGDGYRLSVRGNPVTVIKGLLFAVLTGDPEPEEWVIKAQPQHGKGVYTVETARGGVGWIAPDNENEQILVRPLIVGPSIPPYYPRNELFQITPI
;
A
#
# COMPACT_ATOMS: atom_id res chain seq x y z
N MET A 1 -17.11 -18.18 -22.44
CA MET A 1 -17.26 -18.61 -21.04
C MET A 1 -16.91 -17.40 -20.20
N GLU A 2 -17.88 -16.89 -19.44
CA GLU A 2 -17.89 -15.55 -18.85
C GLU A 2 -16.83 -15.32 -17.77
N ALA A 3 -16.32 -14.08 -17.72
CA ALA A 3 -16.50 -13.24 -16.54
C ALA A 3 -16.35 -11.77 -16.93
N THR A 4 -17.48 -11.08 -17.08
CA THR A 4 -17.58 -9.64 -16.85
C THR A 4 -17.21 -9.32 -15.40
N ALA A 5 -16.29 -8.39 -15.20
CA ALA A 5 -16.27 -7.58 -13.99
C ALA A 5 -15.79 -6.18 -14.36
N ASN A 6 -16.71 -5.33 -14.83
CA ASN A 6 -16.61 -3.89 -14.59
C ASN A 6 -16.89 -3.63 -13.10
N GLY A 7 -16.10 -4.26 -12.22
CA GLY A 7 -16.17 -4.09 -10.78
C GLY A 7 -14.95 -3.30 -10.37
N THR A 8 -15.17 -2.06 -9.92
CA THR A 8 -14.13 -1.22 -9.32
C THR A 8 -13.30 -2.05 -8.34
N LEU A 9 -11.98 -2.14 -8.56
CA LEU A 9 -11.08 -2.83 -7.63
C LEU A 9 -11.02 -2.03 -6.32
N ALA A 10 -11.90 -2.40 -5.39
CA ALA A 10 -11.96 -1.78 -4.07
C ALA A 10 -11.00 -2.47 -3.10
N TRP A 11 -10.30 -1.67 -2.31
CA TRP A 11 -9.51 -2.11 -1.16
C TRP A 11 -10.34 -1.96 0.13
N SER A 12 -10.28 -2.94 1.02
CA SER A 12 -10.72 -2.77 2.41
C SER A 12 -9.55 -2.27 3.25
N ILE A 13 -9.79 -1.27 4.08
CA ILE A 13 -8.82 -0.73 5.03
C ILE A 13 -9.48 -0.74 6.40
N GLU A 14 -9.04 -1.66 7.26
CA GLU A 14 -9.61 -1.87 8.59
C GLU A 14 -8.58 -1.50 9.65
N LYS A 15 -9.02 -0.85 10.73
CA LYS A 15 -8.13 -0.58 11.87
C LYS A 15 -7.73 -1.91 12.51
N SER A 16 -6.43 -2.13 12.70
CA SER A 16 -5.84 -3.28 13.38
C SER A 16 -4.74 -2.76 14.28
N GLY A 17 -4.76 -3.10 15.57
CA GLY A 17 -3.74 -2.64 16.52
C GLY A 17 -3.45 -1.14 16.41
N ASP A 18 -2.17 -0.81 16.20
CA ASP A 18 -1.70 0.56 16.02
C ASP A 18 -1.69 0.99 14.55
N GLY A 19 -1.75 0.06 13.60
CA GLY A 19 -1.84 0.30 12.16
C GLY A 19 -3.19 -0.05 11.54
N TYR A 20 -3.14 -0.67 10.37
CA TYR A 20 -4.27 -1.03 9.53
C TYR A 20 -4.02 -2.37 8.84
N ARG A 21 -5.08 -3.14 8.64
CA ARG A 21 -5.08 -4.29 7.74
C ARG A 21 -5.66 -3.87 6.40
N LEU A 22 -4.85 -3.99 5.35
CA LEU A 22 -5.25 -3.70 3.98
C LEU A 22 -5.57 -5.01 3.28
N SER A 23 -6.71 -5.06 2.60
CA SER A 23 -7.15 -6.25 1.88
C SER A 23 -7.59 -5.92 0.47
N VAL A 24 -7.21 -6.78 -0.48
CA VAL A 24 -7.64 -6.70 -1.88
C VAL A 24 -8.43 -7.96 -2.22
N ARG A 25 -9.63 -7.79 -2.81
CA ARG A 25 -10.56 -8.90 -3.10
C ARG A 25 -10.80 -9.80 -1.87
N GLY A 26 -10.95 -9.18 -0.70
CA GLY A 26 -11.20 -9.88 0.58
C GLY A 26 -9.99 -10.57 1.22
N ASN A 27 -8.80 -10.52 0.60
CA ASN A 27 -7.60 -11.18 1.12
C ASN A 27 -6.62 -10.12 1.65
N PRO A 28 -6.12 -10.27 2.90
CA PRO A 28 -5.21 -9.30 3.48
C PRO A 28 -3.82 -9.40 2.82
N VAL A 29 -3.06 -8.31 2.82
CA VAL A 29 -1.76 -8.25 2.14
C VAL A 29 -0.57 -8.31 3.09
N THR A 30 0.53 -8.88 2.60
CA THR A 30 1.78 -9.08 3.32
C THR A 30 2.99 -8.87 2.41
N VAL A 31 4.19 -8.96 2.97
CA VAL A 31 5.47 -8.83 2.27
C VAL A 31 6.13 -10.19 2.11
N ILE A 32 6.45 -10.57 0.86
CA ILE A 32 7.24 -11.77 0.57
C ILE A 32 8.40 -11.36 -0.32
N LYS A 33 9.64 -11.53 0.17
CA LYS A 33 10.88 -11.19 -0.56
C LYS A 33 10.88 -9.77 -1.15
N GLY A 34 10.34 -8.80 -0.41
CA GLY A 34 10.29 -7.38 -0.83
C GLY A 34 9.23 -7.05 -1.87
N LEU A 35 8.21 -7.88 -2.02
CA LEU A 35 7.07 -7.69 -2.91
C LEU A 35 5.76 -7.82 -2.12
N LEU A 36 4.72 -7.09 -2.55
CA LEU A 36 3.41 -7.08 -1.91
C LEU A 36 2.52 -8.23 -2.43
N PHE A 37 2.08 -9.12 -1.56
CA PHE A 37 1.21 -10.25 -1.91
C PHE A 37 -0.09 -10.25 -1.11
N ALA A 38 -1.19 -10.72 -1.73
CA ALA A 38 -2.39 -11.11 -0.99
C ALA A 38 -2.22 -12.53 -0.41
N VAL A 39 -2.56 -12.71 0.86
CA VAL A 39 -2.46 -14.00 1.57
C VAL A 39 -3.75 -14.79 1.37
N LEU A 40 -3.66 -15.93 0.67
CA LEU A 40 -4.83 -16.78 0.39
C LEU A 40 -5.00 -17.95 1.37
N THR A 41 -3.90 -18.39 2.00
CA THR A 41 -3.86 -19.65 2.79
C THR A 41 -3.60 -19.42 4.28
N GLY A 42 -3.65 -18.18 4.76
CA GLY A 42 -3.40 -17.82 6.17
C GLY A 42 -1.92 -17.80 6.61
N ASP A 43 -1.00 -18.21 5.74
CA ASP A 43 0.46 -18.17 5.92
C ASP A 43 1.10 -17.64 4.62
N PRO A 44 2.05 -16.68 4.67
CA PRO A 44 2.55 -15.97 5.85
C PRO A 44 1.52 -15.05 6.51
N GLU A 45 1.75 -14.73 7.78
CA GLU A 45 0.90 -13.81 8.53
C GLU A 45 0.77 -12.48 7.76
N PRO A 46 -0.44 -11.90 7.70
CA PRO A 46 -0.64 -10.60 7.09
C PRO A 46 0.16 -9.50 7.78
N GLU A 47 0.71 -8.56 7.00
CA GLU A 47 1.43 -7.41 7.54
C GLU A 47 0.43 -6.36 8.07
N GLU A 48 0.78 -5.71 9.19
CA GLU A 48 0.09 -4.52 9.65
C GLU A 48 0.76 -3.26 9.06
N TRP A 49 -0.04 -2.41 8.44
CA TRP A 49 0.44 -1.25 7.69
C TRP A 49 0.14 0.07 8.40
N VAL A 50 1.05 1.02 8.29
CA VAL A 50 0.87 2.40 8.71
C VAL A 50 0.58 3.25 7.48
N ILE A 51 -0.59 3.87 7.44
CA ILE A 51 -0.99 4.80 6.38
C ILE A 51 -0.74 6.23 6.87
N LYS A 52 0.23 6.94 6.30
CA LYS A 52 0.58 8.31 6.71
C LYS A 52 0.15 9.31 5.65
N ALA A 53 -0.61 10.33 6.08
CA ALA A 53 -1.04 11.39 5.18
C ALA A 53 0.14 12.25 4.72
N GLN A 54 0.16 12.59 3.44
CA GLN A 54 1.18 13.42 2.81
C GLN A 54 0.52 14.65 2.17
N PRO A 55 -0.03 15.59 2.98
CA PRO A 55 -0.85 16.70 2.49
C PRO A 55 -0.11 17.65 1.54
N GLN A 56 1.22 17.73 1.65
CA GLN A 56 2.09 18.49 0.75
C GLN A 56 2.10 17.94 -0.68
N HIS A 57 1.63 16.70 -0.89
CA HIS A 57 1.51 16.06 -2.20
C HIS A 57 0.07 16.02 -2.73
N GLY A 58 -0.91 16.51 -1.97
CA GLY A 58 -2.31 16.58 -2.36
C GLY A 58 -3.28 15.97 -1.35
N LYS A 59 -4.57 16.25 -1.54
CA LYS A 59 -5.64 15.68 -0.69
C LYS A 59 -5.79 14.18 -0.96
N GLY A 60 -5.82 13.39 0.11
CA GLY A 60 -6.00 11.94 0.00
C GLY A 60 -4.77 11.21 -0.53
N VAL A 61 -3.58 11.81 -0.41
CA VAL A 61 -2.30 11.20 -0.79
C VAL A 61 -1.58 10.70 0.46
N TYR A 62 -1.05 9.48 0.39
CA TYR A 62 -0.48 8.77 1.53
C TYR A 62 0.81 8.02 1.16
N THR A 63 1.69 7.81 2.13
CA THR A 63 2.63 6.67 2.13
C THR A 63 1.97 5.48 2.84
N VAL A 64 2.29 4.26 2.39
CA VAL A 64 1.86 3.01 3.04
C VAL A 64 3.11 2.27 3.48
N GLU A 65 3.33 2.21 4.79
CA GLU A 65 4.58 1.74 5.41
C GLU A 65 4.35 0.52 6.30
N THR A 66 5.38 -0.28 6.53
CA THR A 66 5.35 -1.32 7.57
C THR A 66 5.29 -0.69 8.96
N ALA A 67 4.93 -1.48 9.99
CA ALA A 67 4.77 -0.98 11.36
C ALA A 67 5.99 -0.22 11.91
N ARG A 68 7.22 -0.58 11.48
CA ARG A 68 8.46 0.07 11.94
C ARG A 68 8.75 1.39 11.23
N GLY A 69 7.99 1.74 10.20
CA GLY A 69 8.19 2.93 9.37
C GLY A 69 9.42 2.85 8.46
N GLY A 70 9.47 3.72 7.46
CA GLY A 70 10.63 3.88 6.58
C GLY A 70 10.81 2.78 5.52
N VAL A 71 10.11 1.65 5.62
CA VAL A 71 9.93 0.66 4.55
C VAL A 71 8.46 0.69 4.14
N GLY A 72 8.18 0.79 2.85
CA GLY A 72 6.81 0.96 2.37
C GLY A 72 6.62 0.54 0.92
N TRP A 73 5.40 0.75 0.45
CA TRP A 73 5.00 0.42 -0.90
C TRP A 73 5.67 1.34 -1.91
N ILE A 74 6.14 0.76 -3.01
CA ILE A 74 6.68 1.48 -4.16
C ILE A 74 6.03 0.92 -5.42
N ALA A 75 5.32 1.78 -6.13
CA ALA A 75 4.75 1.47 -7.43
C ALA A 75 5.88 1.23 -8.46
N PRO A 76 5.80 0.17 -9.27
CA PRO A 76 6.75 -0.05 -10.35
C PRO A 76 6.50 0.91 -11.52
N ASP A 77 7.48 1.00 -12.42
CA ASP A 77 7.40 1.90 -13.58
C ASP A 77 6.49 1.37 -14.69
N ASN A 78 6.39 0.03 -14.82
CA ASN A 78 5.61 -0.60 -15.88
C ASN A 78 4.26 -1.12 -15.37
N GLU A 79 3.26 -1.10 -16.24
CA GLU A 79 1.96 -1.70 -15.97
C GLU A 79 2.06 -3.22 -15.74
N ASN A 80 1.22 -3.74 -14.85
CA ASN A 80 1.16 -5.16 -14.45
C ASN A 80 2.39 -5.68 -13.68
N GLU A 81 3.37 -4.84 -13.38
CA GLU A 81 4.41 -5.19 -12.43
C GLU A 81 3.88 -5.15 -10.99
N GLN A 82 4.48 -5.97 -10.13
CA GLN A 82 4.07 -6.09 -8.74
C GLN A 82 4.59 -4.91 -7.90
N ILE A 83 3.77 -4.43 -6.97
CA ILE A 83 4.18 -3.41 -5.99
C ILE A 83 5.36 -3.95 -5.17
N LEU A 84 6.42 -3.15 -5.09
CA LEU A 84 7.60 -3.43 -4.29
C LEU A 84 7.36 -2.97 -2.84
N VAL A 85 8.05 -3.61 -1.89
CA VAL A 85 8.09 -3.18 -0.49
C VAL A 85 9.54 -3.04 -0.05
N ARG A 86 10.01 -1.79 0.05
CA ARG A 86 11.42 -1.44 0.22
C ARG A 86 11.58 -0.16 1.04
N PRO A 87 12.80 0.17 1.50
CA PRO A 87 13.06 1.47 2.12
C PRO A 87 12.60 2.62 1.21
N LEU A 88 11.84 3.56 1.78
CA LEU A 88 11.35 4.75 1.09
C LEU A 88 12.45 5.80 0.95
N ILE A 89 12.48 6.50 -0.16
CA ILE A 89 13.38 7.62 -0.42
C ILE A 89 12.72 8.90 0.11
N VAL A 90 13.38 9.54 1.08
CA VAL A 90 12.89 10.77 1.68
C VAL A 90 13.81 11.93 1.33
N GLY A 91 13.28 12.92 0.62
CA GLY A 91 13.98 14.14 0.25
C GLY A 91 14.20 15.09 1.44
N PRO A 92 15.35 15.79 1.52
CA PRO A 92 15.66 16.69 2.62
C PRO A 92 14.89 18.02 2.48
N SER A 93 13.63 18.03 2.91
CA SER A 93 12.78 19.23 2.95
C SER A 93 11.86 19.22 4.18
N ILE A 94 11.25 20.37 4.48
CA ILE A 94 10.23 20.51 5.54
C ILE A 94 8.96 21.11 4.90
N PRO A 95 7.86 20.35 4.76
CA PRO A 95 7.73 18.91 5.04
C PRO A 95 8.58 18.04 4.10
N PRO A 96 8.86 16.77 4.46
CA PRO A 96 9.64 15.85 3.63
C PRO A 96 8.99 15.62 2.27
N TYR A 97 9.83 15.50 1.24
CA TYR A 97 9.40 15.17 -0.11
C TYR A 97 9.52 13.66 -0.35
N TYR A 98 8.50 13.06 -0.95
CA TYR A 98 8.53 11.66 -1.42
C TYR A 98 8.42 11.61 -2.95
N PRO A 99 9.18 10.73 -3.63
CA PRO A 99 8.98 10.42 -5.04
C PRO A 99 7.55 9.96 -5.33
N ARG A 100 7.06 10.24 -6.54
CA ARG A 100 5.66 9.94 -6.93
C ARG A 100 5.32 8.46 -6.81
N ASN A 101 6.25 7.56 -7.09
CA ASN A 101 6.03 6.12 -7.03
C ASN A 101 5.93 5.58 -5.59
N GLU A 102 6.22 6.38 -4.56
CA GLU A 102 6.04 6.02 -3.15
C GLU A 102 4.73 6.56 -2.56
N LEU A 103 3.94 7.26 -3.38
CA LEU A 103 2.72 7.96 -2.98
C LEU A 103 1.50 7.28 -3.59
N PHE A 104 0.52 6.98 -2.73
CA PHE A 104 -0.73 6.33 -3.10
C PHE A 104 -1.91 7.24 -2.79
N GLN A 105 -2.78 7.43 -3.77
CA GLN A 105 -4.05 8.14 -3.57
C GLN A 105 -5.12 7.15 -3.10
N ILE A 106 -5.72 7.42 -1.94
CA ILE A 106 -6.81 6.62 -1.37
C ILE A 106 -8.08 7.45 -1.42
N THR A 107 -9.08 6.95 -2.15
CA THR A 107 -10.38 7.62 -2.32
C THR A 107 -11.49 6.71 -1.79
N PRO A 108 -12.27 7.14 -0.78
CA PRO A 108 -13.44 6.41 -0.32
C PRO A 108 -14.45 6.19 -1.46
N ILE A 109 -15.13 5.05 -1.44
CA ILE A 109 -16.18 4.68 -2.40
C ILE A 109 -17.55 5.02 -1.79
#